data_AF-A0AA38G7L8-F1
#
_entry.id   AF-A0AA38G7L8-F1
#
_cell.length_a   1.000
_cell.length_b   1.000
_cell.length_c   1.000
_cell.angle_alpha   90.00
_cell.angle_beta   90.00
_cell.angle_gamma   90.00
#
_symmetry.space_group_name_H-M   'P 1'
#
loop_
_entity.id
_entity.type
_entity.pdbx_description
1 polymer ?
#
loop_
_entity_poly.entity_id
_entity_poly.type
_entity_poly.pdbx_seq_one_letter_code
_entity_poly.pdbx_strand_id
1 'polypeptide(L)' 'VVPKGMKALKKKQLAIHATPYMLISGDLYKLGCDEVLRRCVLEHEHLTIMEEAHGGSSGGNYVGDSTMRKILMA' A
#
# COMPACT_ATOMS: atom_id res chain seq x y z
N VAL A 1 15.60 3.36 1.71
CA VAL A 1 16.78 3.79 2.51
C VAL A 1 16.75 3.07 3.84
N VAL A 2 17.81 2.36 4.23
CA VAL A 2 17.88 1.73 5.56
C VAL A 2 18.30 2.80 6.59
N PRO A 3 17.54 3.06 7.66
CA PRO A 3 17.89 4.08 8.65
C PRO A 3 19.25 3.83 9.31
N LYS A 4 20.07 4.88 9.43
CA LYS A 4 21.35 4.83 10.15
C LYS A 4 21.09 4.51 11.63
N GLY A 5 21.90 3.63 12.23
CA GLY A 5 21.75 3.20 13.63
C GLY A 5 20.76 2.04 13.86
N MET A 6 20.12 1.50 12.81
CA MET A 6 19.22 0.36 12.96
C MET A 6 19.98 -0.92 13.35
N LYS A 7 19.60 -1.55 14.47
CA LYS A 7 20.15 -2.84 14.93
C LYS A 7 20.00 -3.91 13.84
N ALA A 8 20.96 -4.82 13.72
CA ALA A 8 21.00 -5.85 12.68
C ALA A 8 19.71 -6.69 12.59
N LEU A 9 19.13 -7.05 13.74
CA LEU A 9 17.86 -7.78 13.80
C LEU A 9 16.70 -7.01 13.15
N LYS A 10 16.59 -5.71 13.44
CA LYS A 10 15.54 -4.85 12.85
C LYS A 10 15.73 -4.70 11.34
N LYS A 11 16.98 -4.64 10.85
CA LYS A 11 17.26 -4.65 9.40
C LYS A 11 16.80 -5.96 8.75
N LYS A 12 17.07 -7.10 9.39
CA LYS A 12 16.63 -8.41 8.89
C LYS A 12 15.11 -8.51 8.85
N GLN A 13 14.43 -8.08 9.93
CA GLN A 13 12.97 -8.03 9.96
C GLN A 13 12.41 -7.12 8.85
N LEU A 14 12.98 -5.93 8.67
CA LEU A 14 12.57 -5.03 7.59
C LEU A 14 12.72 -5.66 6.22
N ALA A 15 13.83 -6.34 5.94
CA ALA A 15 14.04 -7.03 4.66
C ALA A 15 12.98 -8.13 4.44
N ILE A 16 12.66 -8.92 5.47
CA ILE A 16 11.62 -9.94 5.42
C ILE A 16 10.25 -9.31 5.14
N HIS A 17 9.89 -8.23 5.84
CA HIS A 17 8.62 -7.53 5.62
C HIS A 17 8.53 -6.81 4.28
N ALA A 18 9.68 -6.40 3.72
CA ALA A 18 9.76 -5.73 2.43
C ALA A 18 9.72 -6.71 1.24
N THR A 19 9.83 -8.02 1.47
CA THR A 19 9.85 -9.06 0.41
C THR A 19 8.72 -8.94 -0.62
N PRO A 20 7.45 -8.67 -0.28
CA PRO A 20 6.38 -8.56 -1.28
C PRO A 20 6.34 -7.20 -1.99
N TYR A 21 7.24 -6.27 -1.68
CA TYR A 21 7.21 -4.92 -2.23
C TYR A 21 8.23 -4.73 -3.36
N MET A 22 7.83 -3.97 -4.38
CA MET A 22 8.64 -3.65 -5.54
C MET A 22 8.52 -2.16 -5.91
N LEU A 23 9.62 -1.55 -6.33
CA LEU A 23 9.60 -0.21 -6.91
C LEU A 23 9.56 -0.33 -8.44
N ILE A 24 8.52 0.21 -9.06
CA ILE A 24 8.32 0.19 -10.51
C ILE A 24 8.09 1.63 -10.97
N SER A 25 8.97 2.15 -11.82
CA SER A 25 8.87 3.50 -12.37
C SER A 25 8.73 4.65 -11.34
N GLY A 26 9.21 4.44 -10.11
CA GLY A 26 9.14 5.43 -9.03
C GLY A 26 7.98 5.22 -8.05
N ASP A 27 7.02 4.37 -8.40
CA ASP A 27 5.91 3.99 -7.53
C ASP A 27 6.20 2.70 -6.76
N LEU A 28 5.72 2.61 -5.53
CA LEU A 28 5.81 1.40 -4.71
C LEU A 28 4.60 0.50 -4.98
N TYR A 29 4.85 -0.78 -5.21
CA TYR A 29 3.82 -1.80 -5.39
C TYR A 29 3.99 -2.91 -4.37
N LYS A 30 2.88 -3.56 -4.02
CA LYS A 30 2.85 -4.77 -3.20
C LYS A 30 2.24 -5.91 -3.99
N LEU A 31 2.93 -7.05 -4.03
CA LEU A 31 2.41 -8.29 -4.56
C LEU A 31 1.45 -8.92 -3.54
N GLY A 32 0.18 -9.05 -3.92
CA GLY A 32 -0.81 -9.77 -3.12
C GLY A 32 -0.64 -11.28 -3.21
N CYS A 33 -1.25 -12.02 -2.29
CA CYS A 33 -1.31 -13.49 -2.34
C CYS A 33 -2.03 -14.03 -3.59
N ASP A 34 -2.79 -13.18 -4.26
CA ASP A 34 -3.48 -13.44 -5.52
C ASP A 34 -2.62 -13.12 -6.76
N GLU A 35 -1.31 -12.91 -6.56
CA GLU A 35 -0.34 -12.59 -7.60
C GLU A 35 -0.59 -11.25 -8.32
N VAL A 36 -1.49 -10.42 -7.77
CA VAL A 36 -1.81 -9.09 -8.30
C VAL A 36 -0.95 -8.03 -7.62
N LEU A 37 -0.25 -7.22 -8.42
CA LEU A 37 0.46 -6.03 -7.95
C LEU A 37 -0.52 -4.87 -7.71
N ARG A 38 -0.45 -4.29 -6.51
CA ARG A 38 -1.26 -3.12 -6.13
C ARG A 38 -0.34 -1.97 -5.77
N ARG A 39 -0.59 -0.79 -6.34
CA ARG A 39 0.16 0.42 -6.03
C ARG A 39 -0.10 0.81 -4.57
N CYS A 40 0.97 1.03 -3.81
CA CYS A 40 0.91 1.59 -2.48
C CYS A 40 0.64 3.09 -2.61
N VAL A 41 -0.55 3.51 -2.20
CA VAL A 41 -0.98 4.90 -2.19
C VAL A 41 -0.30 5.62 -1.02
N LEU A 42 0.32 6.77 -1.27
CA LEU A 42 0.91 7.59 -0.23
C LEU A 42 -0.17 8.27 0.61
N GLU A 43 0.17 8.62 1.86
CA GLU A 43 -0.77 9.26 2.78
C GLU A 43 -1.28 10.63 2.30
N HIS A 44 -0.65 11.29 1.33
CA HIS A 44 -1.24 12.51 0.74
C HIS A 44 -2.11 12.22 -0.49
N GLU A 45 -1.97 11.04 -1.10
CA GLU A 45 -2.74 10.63 -2.27
C GLU A 45 -4.09 9.99 -1.88
N HIS A 46 -4.20 9.46 -0.65
CA HIS A 46 -5.41 8.74 -0.23
C HIS A 46 -6.66 9.64 -0.21
N LEU A 47 -6.53 10.90 0.19
CA LEU A 47 -7.65 11.86 0.23
C LEU A 47 -8.11 12.16 -1.20
N THR A 48 -7.19 12.49 -2.09
CA THR A 48 -7.48 12.76 -3.50
C THR A 48 -8.16 11.58 -4.19
N ILE A 49 -7.64 10.36 -4.00
CA ILE A 49 -8.23 9.15 -4.57
C ILE A 49 -9.62 8.89 -3.98
N MET A 50 -9.83 9.17 -2.70
CA MET A 50 -11.13 9.01 -2.05
C MET A 50 -12.17 9.99 -2.62
N GLU A 51 -11.78 11.25 -2.81
CA GLU A 51 -12.62 12.29 -3.40
C GLU A 51 -13.00 11.95 -4.85
N GLU A 52 -12.03 11.53 -5.67
CA GLU A 52 -12.26 11.09 -7.05
C GLU A 52 -13.19 9.87 -7.12
N ALA A 53 -13.01 8.89 -6.22
CA ALA A 53 -13.84 7.71 -6.15
C ALA A 53 -15.29 8.01 -5.70
N HIS A 54 -15.48 9.03 -4.85
CA HIS A 54 -16.81 9.50 -4.43
C HIS A 54 -17.49 10.35 -5.50
N GLY A 55 -16.72 11.13 -6.27
CA GLY A 55 -17.25 12.06 -7.28
C GLY A 55 -17.45 11.47 -8.68
N GLY A 56 -16.80 10.35 -9.01
CA GLY A 56 -16.93 9.69 -10.31
C GLY A 56 -18.20 8.84 -10.42
N SER A 57 -18.85 8.85 -11.59
CA SER A 57 -20.07 8.07 -11.88
C SER A 57 -19.93 6.53 -11.76
N SER A 58 -18.73 6.04 -11.41
CA SER A 58 -18.41 4.64 -11.14
C SER A 58 -18.16 4.36 -9.65
N GLY A 59 -18.53 5.29 -8.76
CA GLY A 59 -18.38 5.18 -7.31
C GLY A 59 -19.17 4.02 -6.73
N GLY A 60 -18.59 2.83 -6.75
CA GLY A 60 -19.09 1.70 -5.97
C GLY A 60 -19.16 2.13 -4.51
N ASN A 61 -20.36 2.01 -3.92
CA ASN A 61 -20.64 2.34 -2.53
C ASN A 61 -19.58 1.77 -1.56
N TYR A 62 -18.55 2.56 -1.28
CA TYR A 62 -17.56 2.26 -0.25
C TYR A 62 -18.16 2.68 1.09
N VAL A 63 -19.06 1.83 1.60
CA VAL A 63 -19.42 1.82 3.01
C VAL A 63 -18.11 1.59 3.76
N GLY A 64 -17.68 2.61 4.52
CA GLY A 64 -16.32 2.83 5.04
C GLY A 64 -15.70 1.73 5.90
N ASP A 65 -16.38 0.61 6.13
CA ASP A 65 -15.86 -0.56 6.83
C ASP A 65 -15.25 -1.64 5.90
N SER A 66 -15.48 -1.53 4.58
CA SER A 66 -14.95 -2.48 3.58
C SER A 66 -13.65 -2.04 2.91
N THR A 67 -13.39 -0.72 2.80
CA THR A 67 -12.16 -0.13 2.22
C THR A 67 -10.92 -0.48 3.03
N MET A 68 -11.03 -0.46 4.36
CA MET A 68 -9.91 -0.72 5.25
C MET A 68 -9.53 -2.21 5.32
N ARG A 69 -10.49 -3.13 5.12
CA ARG A 69 -10.20 -4.57 5.12
C ARG A 69 -9.39 -5.04 3.92
N LYS A 70 -9.42 -4.33 2.79
CA LYS A 70 -8.52 -4.62 1.64
C LYS A 70 -7.14 -3.97 1.76
N ILE A 71 -7.00 -2.97 2.64
CA ILE A 71 -5.72 -2.29 2.91
C ILE A 71 -4.96 -2.99 4.06
N LEU A 72 -5.67 -3.59 5.03
CA LEU A 72 -5.08 -4.20 6.22
C LEU A 72 -4.87 -5.73 6.14
N MET A 73 -5.48 -6.43 5.17
CA MET A 73 -5.30 -7.89 4.98
C MET A 73 -4.47 -8.17 3.72
N ALA A 74 -3.23 -7.71 3.72
CA ALA A 74 -2.19 -8.19 2.82
C ALA A 74 -0.88 -8.24 3.60
#